data_AF-A0A453LQ53-F1
#
_entry.id   AF-A0A453LQ53-F1
#
_cell.length_a   1.000
_cell.length_b   1.000
_cell.length_c   1.000
_cell.angle_alpha   90.00
_cell.angle_beta   90.00
_cell.angle_gamma   90.00
#
_symmetry.space_group_name_H-M   'P 1'
#
loop_
_entity.id
_entity.type
_entity.pdbx_description
1 polymer ?
#
loop_
_entity_poly.entity_id
_entity_poly.type
_entity_poly.pdbx_seq_one_letter_code
_entity_poly.pdbx_strand_id
1 'polypeptide(L)'
;LQGALDGGLDIPHSDKRFAGFKKDEKSLDAEIHRKYIFGGHVADYMRSLADEEPEKFQTHFSEYIKRGISADDMEAVYKKVHAAIRADPTMAKSTKAPPKTHKRYN
;
A
#
# COMPACT_ATOMS: atom_id res chain seq x y z
N LEU A 1 12.05 -2.14 0.07
CA LEU A 1 12.91 -3.34 0.10
C LEU A 1 12.18 -4.56 -0.46
N GLN A 2 11.18 -5.12 0.24
CA GLN A 2 10.46 -6.33 -0.19
C GLN A 2 10.02 -6.31 -1.66
N GLY A 3 9.30 -5.27 -2.10
CA GLY A 3 8.83 -5.19 -3.49
C GLY A 3 9.93 -5.10 -4.55
N ALA A 4 11.15 -4.66 -4.19
CA ALA A 4 12.29 -4.65 -5.11
C ALA A 4 12.91 -6.05 -5.25
N LEU A 5 12.97 -6.80 -4.14
CA LEU A 5 13.39 -8.21 -4.13
C LEU A 5 12.44 -9.07 -4.96
N ASP A 6 11.13 -8.92 -4.72
CA ASP A 6 10.07 -9.61 -5.49
C ASP A 6 10.02 -9.16 -6.96
N GLY A 7 10.65 -8.03 -7.29
CA GLY A 7 10.84 -7.50 -8.63
C GLY A 7 12.09 -8.02 -9.34
N GLY A 8 12.92 -8.84 -8.68
CA GLY A 8 14.11 -9.47 -9.25
C GLY A 8 15.44 -8.76 -8.97
N LEU A 9 15.47 -7.71 -8.13
CA LEU A 9 16.72 -7.11 -7.68
C LEU A 9 17.31 -7.89 -6.51
N ASP A 10 18.59 -8.23 -6.61
CA ASP A 10 19.33 -8.82 -5.49
C ASP A 10 19.86 -7.71 -4.58
N ILE A 11 19.27 -7.60 -3.38
CA ILE A 11 19.62 -6.58 -2.38
C ILE A 11 19.92 -7.30 -1.07
N PRO A 12 21.16 -7.18 -0.53
CA PRO A 12 21.51 -7.78 0.75
C PRO A 12 20.59 -7.31 1.89
N HIS A 13 19.96 -8.24 2.60
CA HIS A 13 19.02 -7.93 3.67
C HIS A 13 18.88 -9.06 4.70
N SER A 14 18.10 -8.80 5.76
CA SER A 14 17.62 -9.81 6.71
C SER A 14 16.11 -9.66 6.92
N ASP A 15 15.46 -10.73 7.35
CA ASP A 15 14.02 -10.81 7.62
C ASP A 15 13.55 -10.14 8.92
N LYS A 16 14.49 -9.79 9.82
CA LYS A 16 14.25 -9.24 11.17
C LYS A 16 13.41 -7.95 11.23
N ARG A 17 13.23 -7.27 10.11
CA ARG A 17 12.47 -6.02 9.98
C ARG A 17 11.19 -6.16 9.17
N PHE A 18 10.87 -7.38 8.73
CA PHE A 18 9.61 -7.65 8.04
C PHE A 18 8.46 -7.81 9.03
N ALA A 19 7.27 -7.45 8.58
CA ALA A 19 6.05 -7.62 9.36
C ALA A 19 5.81 -9.12 9.56
N GLY A 20 5.51 -9.53 10.80
CA GLY A 20 5.40 -10.94 11.16
C GLY A 20 6.70 -11.57 11.67
N PHE A 21 7.83 -10.85 11.71
CA PHE A 21 9.04 -11.39 12.33
C PHE A 21 8.90 -11.45 13.86
N LYS A 22 9.07 -12.64 14.43
CA LYS A 22 9.01 -12.89 15.87
C LYS A 22 10.44 -12.95 16.43
N LYS A 23 10.79 -11.98 17.27
CA LYS A 23 12.14 -11.86 17.83
C LYS A 23 12.55 -13.06 18.69
N ASP A 24 11.59 -13.63 19.41
CA ASP A 24 11.83 -14.74 20.34
C ASP A 24 12.08 -16.06 19.60
N GLU A 25 11.28 -16.33 18.57
CA GLU A 25 11.40 -17.52 17.72
C GLU A 25 12.47 -17.36 16.62
N LYS A 26 12.96 -16.13 16.40
CA LYS A 26 13.85 -15.75 15.29
C LYS A 26 13.34 -16.23 13.93
N SER A 27 12.02 -16.21 13.74
CA SER A 27 11.32 -16.72 12.57
C SER A 27 10.39 -15.65 12.00
N LEU A 28 10.15 -15.71 10.69
CA LEU A 28 9.18 -14.87 10.01
C LEU A 28 7.86 -15.63 9.81
N ASP A 29 6.76 -15.06 10.29
CA ASP A 29 5.42 -15.49 9.95
C ASP A 29 5.07 -14.99 8.54
N ALA A 30 5.09 -15.91 7.57
CA ALA A 30 4.82 -15.61 6.17
C ALA A 30 3.37 -15.16 5.91
N GLU A 31 2.41 -15.62 6.72
CA GLU A 31 1.00 -15.26 6.55
C GLU A 31 0.77 -13.81 6.96
N ILE A 32 1.35 -13.39 8.10
CA ILE A 32 1.33 -12.00 8.54
C ILE A 32 2.08 -11.12 7.53
N HIS A 33 3.27 -11.53 7.09
CA HIS A 33 4.03 -10.75 6.10
C HIS A 33 3.22 -10.53 4.81
N ARG A 34 2.62 -11.60 4.28
CA ARG A 34 1.74 -11.54 3.10
C ARG A 34 0.54 -10.64 3.32
N LYS A 35 -0.10 -10.72 4.49
CA LYS A 35 -1.23 -9.85 4.86
C LYS A 35 -0.84 -8.37 4.79
N TYR A 36 0.37 -8.01 5.22
CA TYR A 36 0.85 -6.63 5.13
C TYR A 36 1.12 -6.19 3.69
N ILE A 37 1.63 -7.08 2.83
CA ILE A 37 1.86 -6.79 1.40
C ILE A 37 0.55 -6.42 0.70
N PHE A 38 -0.55 -7.12 0.99
CA PHE A 38 -1.85 -6.91 0.35
C PHE A 38 -2.80 -6.00 1.16
N GLY A 39 -2.28 -5.23 2.11
CA GLY A 39 -3.08 -4.24 2.85
C GLY A 39 -4.11 -4.83 3.81
N GLY A 40 -3.98 -6.10 4.22
CA GLY A 40 -4.93 -6.75 5.11
C GLY A 40 -5.03 -6.12 6.49
N HIS A 41 -3.96 -5.49 7.00
CA HIS A 41 -4.01 -4.71 8.24
C HIS A 41 -4.89 -3.45 8.12
N VAL A 42 -4.94 -2.85 6.92
CA VAL A 42 -5.85 -1.73 6.63
C VAL A 42 -7.28 -2.25 6.52
N ALA A 43 -7.49 -3.38 5.86
CA ALA A 43 -8.80 -4.02 5.77
C ALA A 43 -9.37 -4.35 7.15
N ASP A 44 -8.56 -4.89 8.07
CA ASP A 44 -9.01 -5.15 9.44
C ASP A 44 -9.39 -3.87 10.18
N TYR A 45 -8.60 -2.80 10.02
CA TYR A 45 -8.91 -1.50 10.62
C TYR A 45 -10.16 -0.85 10.02
N MET A 46 -10.40 -1.05 8.71
CA MET A 46 -11.65 -0.65 8.06
C MET A 46 -12.85 -1.36 8.68
N ARG A 47 -12.75 -2.68 8.92
CA ARG A 47 -13.81 -3.47 9.55
C ARG A 47 -14.06 -3.01 10.99
N SER A 48 -13.01 -2.89 11.80
CA SER A 48 -13.16 -2.46 13.20
C SER A 48 -13.79 -1.08 13.31
N LEU A 49 -13.36 -0.10 12.48
CA LEU A 49 -13.95 1.24 12.50
C LEU A 49 -15.38 1.27 11.97
N ALA A 50 -15.73 0.44 10.99
CA ALA A 50 -17.10 0.37 10.48
C ALA A 50 -18.08 -0.10 11.57
N ASP A 51 -17.64 -1.03 12.43
CA ASP A 51 -18.46 -1.60 13.51
C ASP A 51 -18.46 -0.73 14.79
N GLU A 52 -17.29 -0.21 15.19
CA GLU A 52 -17.14 0.48 16.48
C GLU A 52 -17.35 2.01 16.38
N GLU A 53 -16.89 2.63 15.30
CA GLU A 53 -16.81 4.10 15.18
C GLU A 53 -17.10 4.60 13.74
N PRO A 54 -18.36 4.52 13.28
CA PRO A 54 -18.72 4.80 11.88
C PRO A 54 -18.38 6.24 11.44
N GLU A 55 -18.40 7.22 12.35
CA GLU A 55 -17.99 8.60 12.02
C GLU A 55 -16.50 8.69 11.69
N LYS A 56 -15.64 7.98 12.41
CA LYS A 56 -14.21 7.88 12.09
C LYS A 56 -13.98 7.12 10.78
N PHE A 57 -14.76 6.06 10.53
CA PHE A 57 -14.71 5.35 9.26
C PHE A 57 -14.98 6.28 8.07
N GLN A 58 -16.03 7.10 8.15
CA GLN A 58 -16.39 8.05 7.10
C GLN A 58 -15.29 9.08 6.82
N THR A 59 -14.63 9.57 7.87
CA THR A 59 -13.56 10.56 7.71
C THR A 59 -12.26 9.94 7.18
N HIS A 60 -11.78 8.85 7.79
CA HIS A 60 -10.53 8.19 7.41
C HIS A 60 -10.59 7.55 6.02
N PHE A 61 -11.73 6.94 5.68
CA PHE A 61 -11.88 6.17 4.44
C PHE A 61 -12.79 6.85 3.40
N SER A 62 -13.00 8.17 3.52
CA SER A 62 -13.83 8.96 2.59
C SER A 62 -13.52 8.71 1.11
N GLU A 63 -12.24 8.64 0.72
CA GLU A 63 -11.84 8.35 -0.66
C GLU A 63 -12.11 6.91 -1.09
N TYR A 64 -12.06 5.94 -0.17
CA TYR A 64 -12.41 4.54 -0.44
C TYR A 64 -13.90 4.42 -0.69
N ILE A 65 -14.71 5.08 0.15
CA ILE A 65 -16.17 5.13 0.02
C ILE A 65 -16.57 5.76 -1.31
N LYS A 66 -15.98 6.91 -1.68
CA LYS A 66 -16.21 7.56 -2.98
C LYS A 66 -15.89 6.66 -4.18
N ARG A 67 -14.92 5.75 -4.03
CA ARG A 67 -14.47 4.84 -5.08
C ARG A 67 -15.13 3.45 -5.00
N GLY A 68 -16.00 3.22 -4.02
CA GLY A 68 -16.66 1.94 -3.80
C GLY A 68 -15.70 0.80 -3.43
N ILE A 69 -14.60 1.11 -2.72
CA ILE A 69 -13.61 0.12 -2.29
C ILE A 69 -13.93 -0.30 -0.85
N SER A 70 -14.25 -1.58 -0.66
CA SER A 70 -14.48 -2.16 0.66
C SER A 70 -13.22 -2.83 1.23
N ALA A 71 -13.30 -3.26 2.49
CA ALA A 71 -12.21 -3.99 3.14
C ALA A 71 -11.85 -5.30 2.40
N ASP A 72 -12.85 -5.98 1.84
CA ASP A 72 -12.66 -7.26 1.14
C ASP A 72 -12.02 -7.07 -0.25
N ASP A 73 -12.17 -5.88 -0.83
CA ASP A 73 -11.59 -5.54 -2.14
C ASP A 73 -10.09 -5.24 -2.07
N MET A 74 -9.54 -4.96 -0.88
CA MET A 74 -8.17 -4.47 -0.69
C MET A 74 -7.12 -5.39 -1.31
N GLU A 75 -7.20 -6.69 -1.05
CA GLU A 75 -6.24 -7.66 -1.61
C GLU A 75 -6.35 -7.74 -3.14
N ALA A 76 -7.56 -7.69 -3.69
CA ALA A 76 -7.79 -7.73 -5.12
C ALA A 76 -7.23 -6.49 -5.83
N VAL A 77 -7.40 -5.30 -5.23
CA VAL A 77 -6.86 -4.04 -5.73
C VAL A 77 -5.33 -4.11 -5.84
N TYR A 78 -4.64 -4.51 -4.78
CA TYR A 78 -3.17 -4.61 -4.81
C TYR A 78 -2.65 -5.66 -5.81
N LYS A 79 -3.30 -6.82 -5.91
CA LYS A 79 -2.96 -7.82 -6.94
C LYS A 79 -3.06 -7.25 -8.35
N LYS A 80 -4.15 -6.52 -8.63
CA LYS A 80 -4.37 -5.87 -9.92
C LYS A 80 -3.31 -4.82 -10.21
N VAL A 81 -2.95 -4.00 -9.21
CA VAL A 81 -1.89 -2.99 -9.33
C VAL A 81 -0.54 -3.64 -9.62
N HIS A 82 -0.17 -4.71 -8.89
CA HIS A 82 1.09 -5.41 -9.13
C HIS A 82 1.14 -6.05 -10.52
N ALA A 83 0.03 -6.61 -11.01
CA ALA A 83 -0.05 -7.13 -12.37
C ALA A 83 0.12 -6.01 -13.42
N ALA A 84 -0.53 -4.86 -13.22
CA ALA A 84 -0.41 -3.72 -14.12
C ALA A 84 1.01 -3.16 -14.19
N ILE A 85 1.70 -3.02 -13.04
CA ILE A 85 3.10 -2.55 -12.99
C ILE A 85 4.04 -3.52 -13.72
N ARG A 86 3.82 -4.84 -13.60
CA ARG A 86 4.63 -5.84 -14.31
C ARG A 86 4.35 -5.84 -15.81
N ALA A 87 3.11 -5.59 -16.22
CA ALA A 87 2.72 -5.54 -17.62
C ALA A 87 3.30 -4.32 -18.33
N ASP A 88 3.29 -3.16 -17.69
CA ASP A 88 3.89 -1.92 -18.21
C ASP A 88 4.59 -1.14 -17.08
N PRO A 89 5.91 -1.34 -16.90
CA PRO A 89 6.69 -0.62 -15.90
C PRO A 89 7.16 0.76 -16.39
N THR A 90 6.74 1.22 -17.57
CA THR A 90 7.24 2.47 -18.13
C THR A 90 6.75 3.68 -17.35
N MET A 91 7.66 4.63 -17.12
CA MET A 91 7.33 5.86 -16.40
C MET A 91 6.55 6.81 -17.31
N ALA A 92 5.27 7.01 -17.04
CA ALA A 92 4.49 8.05 -17.71
C ALA A 92 4.99 9.45 -17.31
N LYS A 93 5.28 10.30 -18.31
CA LYS A 93 5.62 11.70 -18.05
C LYS A 93 4.39 12.46 -17.57
N SER A 94 4.59 13.36 -16.61
CA SER A 94 3.54 14.25 -16.14
C SER A 94 3.00 15.11 -17.28
N THR A 95 1.68 15.17 -17.41
CA THR A 95 0.97 16.08 -18.32
C THR A 95 0.69 17.45 -17.69
N LYS A 96 1.10 17.66 -16.43
CA LYS A 96 0.93 18.95 -15.74
C LYS A 96 1.67 20.05 -16.49
N ALA A 97 1.00 21.20 -16.65
CA ALA A 97 1.61 22.39 -17.21
C ALA A 97 2.87 22.77 -16.41
N PRO A 98 3.91 23.28 -17.07
CA PRO A 98 5.07 23.81 -16.37
C PRO A 98 4.64 24.91 -15.40
N PRO A 99 5.29 25.02 -14.22
CA PRO A 99 4.95 26.05 -13.26
C PRO A 99 5.07 27.43 -13.92
N LYS A 100 4.13 28.32 -13.59
CA LYS A 100 4.21 29.72 -14.04
C LYS A 100 5.53 30.31 -13.53
N THR A 101 6.24 31.01 -14.40
CA THR A 101 7.48 31.71 -14.04
C THR A 101 7.22 32.61 -12.84
N HIS A 102 8.05 32.48 -11.80
CA HIS A 102 7.91 33.28 -10.58
C HIS A 102 8.01 34.77 -10.93
N LYS A 103 6.90 35.50 -10.79
CA LYS A 103 6.87 36.94 -11.01
C LYS A 103 7.67 37.60 -9.87
N ARG A 104 8.86 38.12 -10.16
CA ARG A 104 9.58 38.98 -9.20
C ARG A 104 8.89 40.34 -9.20
N TYR A 105 8.33 40.71 -8.06
CA TYR A 105 7.89 42.08 -7.81
C TYR A 105 9.13 42.84 -7.32
N ASN A 106 9.60 43.82 -8.10
CA ASN A 106 10.62 44.79 -7.68
C ASN A 106 9.96 45.94 -6.92
#